data_AF-A0A8D5JQ71-F1
#
_entry.id   AF-A0A8D5JQ71-F1
#
_cell.length_a   1.000
_cell.length_b   1.000
_cell.length_c   1.000
_cell.angle_alpha   90.00
_cell.angle_beta   90.00
_cell.angle_gamma   90.00
#
_symmetry.space_group_name_H-M   'P 1'
#
loop_
_entity.id
_entity.type
_entity.pdbx_description
1 polymer ?
#
loop_
_entity_poly.entity_id
_entity_poly.type
_entity_poly.pdbx_seq_one_letter_code
_entity_poly.pdbx_strand_id
1 'polypeptide(L)'
;MTIDNINIEATLENAKKIIAEDKGLSSATKSLLEILVLVITLMANRLNLNSSNSSKPPSTDPNRKKNSKKKNGRKAGGQKGHVGKTLKKVAVPDKVKVINVNRSD
;
A
#
# COMPACT_ATOMS: atom_id res chain seq x y z
N MET A 1 -10.51 -5.15 -11.21
CA MET A 1 -9.71 -4.12 -11.88
C MET A 1 -10.32 -3.82 -13.24
N THR A 2 -10.52 -2.53 -13.58
CA THR A 2 -10.93 -2.10 -14.92
C THR A 2 -9.76 -1.45 -15.66
N ILE A 3 -9.51 -1.85 -16.90
CA ILE A 3 -8.58 -1.20 -17.83
C ILE A 3 -9.37 -0.92 -19.11
N ASP A 4 -9.37 0.33 -19.59
CA ASP A 4 -10.05 0.71 -20.84
C ASP A 4 -11.51 0.20 -20.91
N ASN A 5 -12.24 0.34 -19.80
CA ASN A 5 -13.62 -0.14 -19.61
C ASN A 5 -13.84 -1.67 -19.59
N ILE A 6 -12.77 -2.47 -19.55
CA ILE A 6 -12.84 -3.93 -19.48
C ILE A 6 -12.65 -4.39 -18.02
N ASN A 7 -13.58 -5.17 -17.49
CA ASN A 7 -13.45 -5.80 -16.17
C ASN A 7 -12.60 -7.08 -16.27
N ILE A 8 -11.36 -7.01 -15.79
CA ILE A 8 -10.40 -8.10 -15.94
C ILE A 8 -10.84 -9.37 -15.22
N GLU A 9 -11.33 -9.28 -13.97
CA GLU A 9 -11.74 -10.50 -13.24
C GLU A 9 -12.90 -11.21 -13.95
N ALA A 10 -13.94 -10.47 -14.36
CA ALA A 10 -15.07 -11.05 -15.07
C ALA A 10 -14.65 -11.68 -16.41
N THR A 11 -13.71 -11.04 -17.12
CA THR A 11 -13.19 -11.56 -18.39
C THR A 11 -12.39 -12.84 -18.19
N LEU A 12 -11.57 -12.92 -17.13
CA LEU A 12 -10.81 -14.12 -16.78
C LEU A 12 -11.72 -15.27 -16.33
N GLU A 13 -12.78 -15.00 -15.58
CA GLU A 13 -13.77 -16.01 -15.20
C GLU A 13 -14.49 -16.58 -16.42
N ASN A 14 -14.92 -15.72 -17.34
CA ASN A 14 -15.52 -16.15 -18.60
C ASN A 14 -14.55 -17.00 -19.44
N ALA A 15 -13.28 -16.58 -19.54
CA ALA A 15 -12.25 -17.34 -20.27
C ALA A 15 -12.03 -18.73 -19.67
N LYS A 16 -11.94 -18.84 -18.33
CA LYS A 16 -11.85 -20.14 -17.63
C LYS A 16 -13.03 -21.04 -17.96
N LYS A 17 -14.25 -20.50 -17.95
CA LYS A 17 -15.47 -21.25 -18.25
C LYS A 17 -15.45 -21.79 -19.68
N ILE A 18 -15.10 -20.97 -20.67
CA ILE A 18 -14.99 -21.38 -22.07
C ILE A 18 -13.95 -22.49 -22.24
N ILE A 19 -12.76 -22.32 -21.66
CA ILE A 19 -11.69 -23.34 -21.71
C ILE A 19 -12.15 -24.66 -21.07
N ALA A 20 -12.94 -24.59 -20.00
CA ALA A 20 -13.46 -25.77 -19.32
C ALA A 20 -14.50 -26.53 -20.18
N GLU A 21 -15.40 -25.80 -20.84
CA GLU A 21 -16.51 -26.34 -21.63
C GLU A 21 -16.10 -26.80 -23.04
N ASP A 22 -15.02 -26.26 -23.59
CA ASP A 22 -14.53 -26.62 -24.92
C ASP A 22 -13.93 -28.04 -24.94
N LYS A 23 -14.59 -28.93 -25.68
CA LYS A 23 -14.21 -30.33 -25.88
C LYS A 23 -13.26 -30.54 -27.06
N GLY A 24 -13.10 -29.53 -27.93
CA GLY A 24 -12.25 -29.58 -29.11
C GLY A 24 -10.78 -29.29 -28.83
N LEU A 25 -10.46 -28.75 -27.65
CA LEU A 25 -9.09 -28.47 -27.24
C LEU A 25 -8.38 -29.76 -26.80
N SER A 26 -7.14 -29.92 -27.29
CA SER A 26 -6.22 -30.94 -26.78
C SER A 26 -5.93 -30.69 -25.29
N SER A 27 -5.61 -31.76 -24.55
CA SER A 27 -5.23 -31.65 -23.14
C SER A 27 -4.03 -30.71 -22.94
N ALA A 28 -3.04 -30.78 -23.83
CA ALA A 28 -1.84 -29.94 -23.77
C ALA A 28 -2.17 -28.45 -23.95
N THR A 29 -3.04 -28.10 -24.91
CA THR A 29 -3.43 -26.70 -25.15
C THR A 29 -4.29 -26.17 -24.00
N LYS A 30 -5.17 -27.02 -23.46
CA LYS A 30 -5.99 -26.67 -22.28
C LYS A 30 -5.12 -26.35 -21.08
N SER A 31 -4.13 -27.20 -20.76
CA SER A 31 -3.19 -26.96 -19.67
C SER A 31 -2.37 -25.68 -19.86
N LEU A 32 -1.90 -25.41 -21.09
CA LEU A 32 -1.15 -24.18 -21.37
C LEU A 32 -2.01 -22.92 -21.14
N LEU A 33 -3.27 -22.93 -21.59
CA LEU A 33 -4.21 -21.83 -21.39
C LEU A 33 -4.53 -21.62 -19.91
N GLU A 34 -4.73 -22.70 -19.15
CA GLU A 34 -4.94 -22.62 -17.70
C GLU A 34 -3.75 -21.97 -16.98
N ILE A 35 -2.52 -22.35 -17.35
CA ILE A 35 -1.30 -21.73 -16.81
C ILE A 35 -1.24 -20.24 -17.15
N LEU A 36 -1.53 -19.87 -18.40
CA LEU A 36 -1.54 -18.47 -18.83
C LEU A 36 -2.58 -17.65 -18.03
N VAL A 37 -3.79 -18.19 -17.88
CA VAL A 37 -4.85 -17.56 -17.08
C VAL A 37 -4.42 -17.40 -15.62
N LEU A 38 -3.75 -18.41 -15.04
CA LEU A 38 -3.21 -18.33 -13.68
C LEU A 38 -2.19 -17.21 -13.55
N VAL A 39 -1.22 -17.13 -14.47
CA VAL A 39 -0.18 -16.09 -14.47
C VAL A 39 -0.81 -14.71 -14.60
N ILE A 40 -1.75 -14.52 -15.53
CA ILE A 40 -2.44 -13.24 -15.72
C ILE A 40 -3.22 -12.86 -14.46
N THR A 41 -3.92 -13.81 -13.82
CA THR A 41 -4.64 -13.57 -12.56
C THR A 41 -3.70 -13.08 -11.46
N LEU A 42 -2.55 -13.75 -11.28
CA LEU A 42 -1.54 -13.36 -10.29
C LEU A 42 -0.97 -11.96 -10.57
N MET A 43 -0.69 -11.65 -11.83
CA MET A 43 -0.19 -10.33 -12.23
C MET A 43 -1.23 -9.23 -12.01
N ALA A 44 -2.49 -9.44 -12.43
CA ALA A 44 -3.58 -8.50 -12.23
C ALA A 44 -3.81 -8.19 -10.74
N ASN A 45 -3.80 -9.22 -9.89
CA ASN A 45 -3.92 -9.06 -8.44
C ASN A 45 -2.78 -8.20 -7.88
N ARG A 46 -1.54 -8.44 -8.31
CA ARG A 46 -0.38 -7.65 -7.85
C ARG A 46 -0.45 -6.19 -8.29
N LEU A 47 -0.93 -5.92 -9.51
CA LEU A 47 -1.09 -4.56 -10.03
C LEU A 47 -2.19 -3.78 -9.31
N ASN A 48 -3.21 -4.46 -8.79
CA ASN A 48 -4.29 -3.85 -8.03
C ASN A 48 -3.91 -3.50 -6.57
N LEU A 49 -2.73 -3.92 -6.11
CA LEU A 49 -2.26 -3.64 -4.74
C LEU A 49 -1.68 -2.23 -4.59
N ASN A 50 -2.18 -1.50 -3.61
CA ASN A 50 -1.73 -0.16 -3.21
C ASN A 50 -1.72 -0.05 -1.67
N SER A 51 -1.34 1.10 -1.13
CA SER A 51 -1.26 1.31 0.33
C SER A 51 -2.59 1.09 1.08
N SER A 52 -3.73 1.18 0.40
CA SER A 52 -5.05 0.98 1.02
C SER A 52 -5.44 -0.49 1.19
N ASN A 53 -4.83 -1.42 0.45
CA ASN A 53 -5.24 -2.84 0.44
C ASN A 53 -4.06 -3.84 0.56
N SER A 54 -2.82 -3.38 0.71
CA SER A 54 -1.61 -4.24 0.78
C SER A 54 -0.88 -4.23 2.12
N SER A 55 -1.46 -3.62 3.15
CA SER A 55 -0.83 -3.40 4.46
C SER A 55 0.49 -2.59 4.41
N LYS A 56 0.89 -2.09 3.23
CA LYS A 56 2.07 -1.24 3.06
C LYS A 56 1.79 0.17 3.58
N PRO A 57 2.76 0.80 4.29
CA PRO A 57 2.60 2.16 4.73
C PRO A 57 2.27 3.10 3.55
N PRO A 58 1.33 4.04 3.74
CA PRO A 58 0.98 5.02 2.71
C PRO A 58 2.12 5.96 2.29
N SER A 59 3.25 5.95 2.98
CA SER A 59 4.48 6.65 2.60
C SER A 59 5.34 5.90 1.58
N THR A 60 5.18 4.57 1.48
CA THR A 60 5.96 3.66 0.63
C THR A 60 5.28 3.39 -0.71
N ASP A 61 4.04 3.84 -0.88
CA ASP A 61 3.28 3.70 -2.13
C ASP A 61 3.65 4.84 -3.10
N PRO A 62 4.39 4.55 -4.19
CA PRO A 62 4.88 5.57 -5.13
C PRO A 62 3.76 6.22 -5.94
N ASN A 63 2.65 5.52 -6.13
CA ASN A 63 1.52 5.98 -6.95
C ASN A 63 0.42 6.63 -6.12
N ARG A 64 0.64 6.80 -4.81
CA ARG A 64 -0.35 7.40 -3.93
C ARG A 64 -0.54 8.89 -4.22
N LYS A 65 -1.77 9.27 -4.60
CA LYS A 65 -2.18 10.68 -4.67
C LYS A 65 -2.18 11.30 -3.27
N LYS A 66 -1.27 12.26 -3.03
CA LYS A 66 -1.22 13.05 -1.79
C LYS A 66 -2.15 14.26 -1.91
N ASN A 67 -3.33 14.17 -1.29
CA ASN A 67 -4.20 15.34 -1.18
C ASN A 67 -3.61 16.34 -0.18
N SER A 68 -3.43 17.60 -0.60
CA SER A 68 -3.04 18.66 0.31
C SER A 68 -4.19 18.98 1.26
N LYS A 69 -3.89 19.17 2.54
CA LYS A 69 -4.91 19.66 3.49
C LYS A 69 -5.22 21.12 3.15
N LYS A 70 -6.49 21.51 3.20
CA LYS A 70 -6.89 22.93 3.12
C LYS A 70 -6.15 23.70 4.22
N LYS A 71 -5.52 24.82 3.84
CA LYS A 71 -4.86 25.71 4.80
C LYS A 71 -5.94 26.24 5.76
N ASN A 72 -5.77 25.98 7.05
CA ASN A 72 -6.70 26.40 8.10
C ASN A 72 -6.25 27.71 8.79
N GLY A 73 -5.27 28.43 8.21
CA GLY A 73 -4.71 29.66 8.76
C GLY A 73 -3.92 29.49 10.06
N ARG A 74 -3.86 28.28 10.63
CA ARG A 74 -3.15 28.02 11.89
C ARG A 74 -1.65 27.95 11.63
N LYS A 75 -0.88 28.64 12.48
CA LYS A 75 0.59 28.55 12.45
C LYS A 75 1.04 27.15 12.87
N ALA A 76 2.16 26.70 12.31
CA ALA A 76 2.81 25.46 12.75
C ALA A 76 3.25 25.58 14.23
N GLY A 77 3.19 24.47 14.97
CA GLY A 77 3.53 24.44 16.40
C GLY A 77 2.36 24.73 17.34
N GLY A 78 2.70 25.12 18.56
CA GLY A 78 1.74 25.43 19.64
C GLY A 78 0.80 26.57 19.25
N GLN A 79 -0.49 26.41 19.55
CA GLN A 79 -1.52 27.38 19.19
C GLN A 79 -1.63 28.46 20.27
N LYS A 80 -1.88 29.71 19.88
CA LYS A 80 -2.05 30.82 20.84
C LYS A 80 -3.21 30.49 21.80
N GLY A 81 -2.97 30.61 23.10
CA GLY A 81 -3.94 30.27 24.16
C GLY A 81 -3.90 28.80 24.61
N HIS A 82 -3.15 27.93 23.95
CA HIS A 82 -2.96 26.55 24.41
C HIS A 82 -1.93 26.53 25.54
N VAL A 83 -2.37 26.24 26.76
CA VAL A 83 -1.46 26.08 27.91
C VAL A 83 -0.62 24.84 27.70
N GLY A 84 0.69 25.02 27.48
CA GLY A 84 1.63 23.92 27.36
C GLY A 84 1.87 23.25 28.72
N LYS A 85 1.85 21.92 28.77
CA LYS A 85 2.19 21.13 29.96
C LYS A 85 3.55 20.46 29.77
N THR A 86 4.57 21.26 29.49
CA THR A 86 5.95 20.74 29.42
C THR A 86 6.41 20.43 30.84
N LEU A 87 6.87 19.20 31.08
CA LEU A 87 7.51 18.84 32.34
C LEU A 87 8.75 19.71 32.55
N LYS A 88 8.83 20.35 33.72
CA LYS A 88 10.04 21.07 34.12
C LYS A 88 11.09 20.08 34.57
N LYS A 89 12.37 20.41 34.34
CA LYS A 89 13.46 19.66 34.95
C LYS A 89 13.32 19.72 36.47
N VAL A 90 13.44 18.57 37.11
CA VAL A 90 13.50 18.46 38.57
C VAL A 90 14.95 18.65 39.03
N ALA A 91 15.14 19.16 40.25
CA ALA A 91 16.48 19.39 40.80
C ALA A 91 17.25 18.08 41.02
N VAL A 92 16.54 17.02 41.43
CA VAL A 92 17.12 15.69 41.70
C VAL A 92 16.41 14.66 40.82
N PRO A 93 17.03 14.19 39.73
CA PRO A 93 16.48 13.14 38.89
C PRO A 93 16.74 11.75 39.50
N ASP A 94 15.81 10.81 39.31
CA ASP A 94 15.96 9.44 39.83
C ASP A 94 17.07 8.65 39.13
N LYS A 95 17.32 8.96 37.84
CA LYS A 95 18.32 8.26 37.01
C LYS A 95 19.04 9.25 36.10
N VAL A 96 20.36 9.20 36.10
CA VAL A 96 21.23 9.97 35.19
C VAL A 96 21.99 9.01 34.30
N LYS A 97 21.90 9.18 32.97
CA LYS A 97 22.64 8.39 31.99
C LYS A 97 23.55 9.31 31.18
N VAL A 98 24.85 9.08 31.22
CA VAL A 98 25.82 9.77 30.37
C VAL A 98 25.76 9.17 28.97
N ILE A 99 25.59 10.03 27.96
CA ILE A 99 25.59 9.64 26.56
C ILE A 99 26.86 10.19 25.94
N ASN A 100 27.81 9.31 25.62
CA ASN A 100 29.04 9.69 24.93
C ASN A 100 28.73 9.86 23.45
N VAL A 101 29.00 11.05 22.90
CA VAL A 101 28.84 11.32 21.48
C VAL A 101 30.14 10.93 20.78
N ASN A 102 30.10 9.88 19.97
CA ASN A 102 31.20 9.56 19.06
C ASN A 102 31.11 10.50 17.85
N ARG A 103 32.16 11.29 17.61
CA ARG A 103 32.27 12.23 16.47
C ARG A 103 33.29 11.77 15.43
N SER A 104 33.69 10.51 15.46
CA SER A 104 34.52 9.94 14.41
C SER A 104 33.62 9.61 13.21
N ASP A 105 33.73 10.42 12.16
CA ASP A 105 33.22 10.15 10.81
C ASP A 105 34.07 9.07 10.12
#